data_AF-A0A291IIE6-F1
#
_entry.id   AF-A0A291IIE6-F1
#
_cell.length_a   1.000
_cell.length_b   1.000
_cell.length_c   1.000
_cell.angle_alpha   90.00
_cell.angle_beta   90.00
_cell.angle_gamma   90.00
#
_symmetry.space_group_name_H-M   'P 1'
#
loop_
_entity.id
_entity.type
_entity.pdbx_description
1 polymer ?
#
loop_
_entity_poly.entity_id
_entity_poly.type
_entity_poly.pdbx_seq_one_letter_code
_entity_poly.pdbx_strand_id
1 'polypeptide(L)'
;MKTLLSLRLWLAVCLFAVSTVSSAGIIWESTDGDSNFLSVSFSSPFPSGDTFGIFAANADLSIASPLYSFTGVGSYSPTGAFKFGLWTGGAWVSEDANYGFSGNTYLLSFTKAGLTNTLSLLYGFDIKPAADQSGGSVVPLPASIWFMTSALLGFLYTGRRKTLVQA
;
A
#
# COMPACT_ATOMS: atom_id res chain seq x y z
N MET A 1 25.24 -25.98 15.69
CA MET A 1 24.83 -25.92 14.26
C MET A 1 23.30 -25.89 14.07
N LYS A 2 22.49 -26.67 14.80
CA LYS A 2 21.02 -26.71 14.62
C LYS A 2 20.28 -25.39 14.92
N THR A 3 20.73 -24.62 15.90
CA THR A 3 20.14 -23.32 16.31
C THR A 3 20.38 -22.17 15.32
N LEU A 4 21.50 -22.20 14.60
CA LEU A 4 21.77 -21.23 13.53
C LEU A 4 20.91 -21.49 12.29
N LEU A 5 20.54 -22.75 12.05
CA LEU A 5 19.68 -23.14 10.93
C LEU A 5 18.22 -22.73 11.19
N SER A 6 17.73 -22.91 12.42
CA SER A 6 16.37 -22.49 12.80
C SER A 6 16.21 -20.97 12.75
N LEU A 7 17.17 -20.20 13.27
CA LEU A 7 17.11 -18.74 13.24
C LEU A 7 16.99 -18.17 11.81
N ARG A 8 17.75 -18.75 10.86
CA ARG A 8 17.71 -18.37 9.45
C ARG A 8 16.35 -18.67 8.81
N LEU A 9 15.79 -19.84 9.10
CA LEU A 9 14.48 -20.25 8.59
C LEU A 9 13.38 -19.32 9.11
N TRP A 10 13.37 -19.04 10.42
CA TRP A 10 12.38 -18.15 11.03
C TRP A 10 12.51 -16.71 10.53
N LEU A 11 13.73 -16.20 10.36
CA LEU A 11 13.95 -14.88 9.78
C LEU A 11 13.46 -14.81 8.33
N ALA A 12 13.70 -15.85 7.52
CA ALA A 12 13.21 -15.91 6.15
C ALA A 12 11.67 -15.97 6.08
N VAL A 13 11.03 -16.70 7.00
CA VAL A 13 9.57 -16.75 7.11
C VAL A 13 9.00 -15.39 7.52
N CYS A 14 9.60 -14.71 8.50
CA CYS A 14 9.18 -13.37 8.89
C CYS A 14 9.41 -12.34 7.77
N LEU A 15 10.54 -12.40 7.06
CA LEU A 15 10.83 -11.51 5.93
C LEU A 15 9.88 -11.74 4.75
N PHE A 16 9.52 -13.00 4.47
CA PHE A 16 8.51 -13.34 3.46
C PHE A 16 7.13 -12.78 3.83
N ALA A 17 6.71 -12.93 5.09
CA ALA A 17 5.45 -12.40 5.58
C ALA A 17 5.36 -10.86 5.52
N VAL A 18 6.49 -10.14 5.66
CA VAL A 18 6.53 -8.66 5.57
C VAL A 18 6.73 -8.16 4.13
N SER A 19 7.15 -9.03 3.20
CA SER A 19 7.37 -8.66 1.79
C SER A 19 6.09 -8.33 1.01
N THR A 20 4.92 -8.73 1.51
CA THR A 20 3.63 -8.52 0.85
C THR A 20 2.91 -7.22 1.25
N VAL A 21 3.44 -6.44 2.20
CA VAL A 21 2.73 -5.29 2.79
C VAL A 21 3.25 -3.95 2.25
N SER A 22 3.53 -3.85 0.96
CA SER A 22 4.03 -2.61 0.40
C SER A 22 3.51 -2.31 -0.99
N SER A 23 2.41 -1.58 -1.00
CA SER A 23 2.31 -0.52 -1.98
C SER A 23 1.36 0.54 -1.46
N ALA A 24 1.90 1.48 -0.69
CA ALA A 24 1.20 2.72 -0.40
C ALA A 24 1.23 3.59 -1.66
N GLY A 25 0.07 4.15 -2.05
CA GLY A 25 -0.02 5.07 -3.20
C GLY A 25 0.05 4.41 -4.58
N ILE A 26 -0.57 3.23 -4.74
CA ILE A 26 -0.79 2.59 -6.05
C ILE A 26 -1.49 3.56 -7.00
N ILE A 27 -1.07 3.51 -8.27
CA ILE A 27 -1.78 4.15 -9.36
C ILE A 27 -2.84 3.17 -9.87
N TRP A 28 -4.08 3.62 -9.89
CA TRP A 28 -5.24 2.86 -10.30
C TRP A 28 -5.72 3.32 -11.68
N GLU A 29 -6.35 2.41 -12.41
CA GLU A 29 -7.05 2.72 -13.66
C GLU A 29 -8.40 1.98 -13.68
N SER A 30 -9.36 2.51 -14.42
CA SER A 30 -10.63 1.83 -14.70
C SER A 30 -10.42 0.69 -15.70
N THR A 31 -11.29 -0.32 -15.67
CA THR A 31 -11.25 -1.41 -16.65
C THR A 31 -12.23 -1.18 -17.79
N ASP A 32 -13.47 -0.79 -17.51
CA ASP A 32 -14.51 -0.70 -18.54
C ASP A 32 -15.53 0.45 -18.40
N GLY A 33 -15.23 1.46 -17.59
CA GLY A 33 -15.96 2.72 -17.63
C GLY A 33 -15.88 3.50 -16.33
N ASP A 34 -17.03 3.79 -15.75
CA ASP A 34 -17.12 4.55 -14.51
C ASP A 34 -16.76 3.65 -13.31
N SER A 35 -15.70 4.03 -12.59
CA SER A 35 -15.34 3.40 -11.33
C SER A 35 -16.28 3.87 -10.23
N ASN A 36 -16.78 2.92 -9.43
CA ASN A 36 -17.71 3.20 -8.34
C ASN A 36 -17.05 2.94 -6.99
N PHE A 37 -17.44 3.74 -5.99
CA PHE A 37 -16.78 3.74 -4.70
C PHE A 37 -17.78 3.76 -3.55
N LEU A 38 -17.50 2.96 -2.53
CA LEU A 38 -18.26 2.91 -1.28
C LEU A 38 -17.28 2.95 -0.11
N SER A 39 -17.27 4.05 0.61
CA SER A 39 -16.54 4.15 1.87
C SER A 39 -17.33 3.48 3.00
N VAL A 40 -16.67 2.68 3.82
CA VAL A 40 -17.29 2.06 4.99
C VAL A 40 -16.41 2.20 6.22
N SER A 41 -17.01 2.01 7.39
CA SER A 41 -16.28 1.88 8.66
C SER A 41 -16.36 0.42 9.12
N PHE A 42 -15.33 -0.07 9.82
CA PHE A 42 -15.41 -1.39 10.47
C PHE A 42 -16.57 -1.53 11.46
N SER A 43 -17.04 -0.41 12.01
CA SER A 43 -18.10 -0.39 13.01
C SER A 43 -19.51 -0.31 12.44
N SER A 44 -19.68 -0.16 11.13
CA SER A 44 -20.99 0.06 10.50
C SER A 44 -21.02 -0.39 9.04
N PRO A 45 -22.06 -1.12 8.60
CA PRO A 45 -22.25 -1.45 7.20
C PRO A 45 -22.71 -0.26 6.34
N PHE A 46 -22.98 0.90 6.96
CA PHE A 46 -23.41 2.11 6.26
C PHE A 46 -22.22 2.93 5.76
N PRO A 47 -22.43 3.75 4.71
CA PRO A 47 -21.39 4.64 4.21
C PRO A 47 -20.78 5.48 5.32
N SER A 48 -19.46 5.56 5.36
CA SER A 48 -18.78 6.37 6.35
C SER A 48 -18.89 7.87 6.03
N GLY A 49 -18.65 8.72 7.04
CA GLY A 49 -18.54 10.17 6.86
C GLY A 49 -17.18 10.63 6.34
N ASP A 50 -16.31 9.71 5.92
CA ASP A 50 -14.97 10.03 5.45
C ASP A 50 -15.00 10.61 4.04
N THR A 51 -14.18 11.64 3.83
CA THR A 51 -14.03 12.29 2.53
C THR A 51 -12.83 11.74 1.80
N PHE A 52 -13.09 11.19 0.61
CA PHE A 52 -12.06 10.70 -0.29
C PHE A 52 -11.91 11.64 -1.48
N GLY A 53 -10.68 11.72 -1.99
CA GLY A 53 -10.30 12.47 -3.16
C GLY A 53 -9.65 11.55 -4.19
N ILE A 54 -9.92 11.84 -5.45
CA ILE A 54 -9.27 11.23 -6.61
C ILE A 54 -8.34 12.27 -7.21
N PHE A 55 -7.10 11.88 -7.42
CA PHE A 55 -6.02 12.74 -7.89
C PHE A 55 -5.43 12.20 -9.18
N ALA A 56 -4.77 13.05 -9.94
CA ALA A 56 -3.98 12.60 -11.08
C ALA A 56 -2.90 11.58 -10.63
N ALA A 57 -2.55 10.64 -11.51
CA ALA A 57 -1.58 9.58 -11.21
C ALA A 57 -0.24 10.10 -10.66
N ASN A 58 0.20 11.29 -11.05
CA ASN A 58 1.47 11.91 -10.63
C ASN A 58 1.29 13.02 -9.58
N ALA A 59 0.10 13.17 -9.00
CA ALA A 59 -0.16 14.21 -8.01
C ALA A 59 0.61 13.96 -6.71
N ASP A 60 1.12 15.05 -6.14
CA ASP A 60 1.59 15.12 -4.76
C ASP A 60 0.41 15.51 -3.86
N LEU A 61 -0.04 14.58 -3.02
CA LEU A 61 -1.20 14.77 -2.16
C LEU A 61 -1.04 15.90 -1.13
N SER A 62 0.19 16.35 -0.85
CA SER A 62 0.44 17.44 0.10
C SER A 62 0.05 18.82 -0.43
N ILE A 63 -0.02 18.98 -1.76
CA ILE A 63 -0.25 20.28 -2.42
C ILE A 63 -1.32 20.24 -3.50
N ALA A 64 -1.58 19.06 -4.09
CA ALA A 64 -2.54 18.93 -5.17
C ALA A 64 -3.98 19.05 -4.65
N SER A 65 -4.85 19.64 -5.46
CA SER A 65 -6.30 19.54 -5.27
C SER A 65 -6.84 18.26 -5.91
N PRO A 66 -7.84 17.61 -5.30
CA PRO A 66 -8.49 16.46 -5.92
C PRO A 66 -9.19 16.88 -7.22
N LEU A 67 -9.13 16.01 -8.24
CA LEU A 67 -9.91 16.10 -9.47
C LEU A 67 -11.40 15.85 -9.19
N TYR A 68 -11.67 14.96 -8.24
CA TYR A 68 -12.99 14.62 -7.78
C TYR A 68 -12.93 14.25 -6.30
N SER A 69 -13.95 14.59 -5.52
CA SER A 69 -14.05 14.23 -4.11
C SER A 69 -15.46 13.79 -3.75
N PHE A 70 -15.58 12.84 -2.85
CA PHE A 70 -16.86 12.29 -2.42
C PHE A 70 -16.83 11.89 -0.94
N THR A 71 -18.01 11.78 -0.34
CA THR A 71 -18.20 11.30 1.04
C THR A 71 -19.20 10.17 1.03
N GLY A 72 -18.84 9.03 1.60
CA GLY A 72 -19.68 7.84 1.65
C GLY A 72 -19.74 7.06 0.33
N VAL A 73 -20.32 7.64 -0.73
CA VAL A 73 -20.46 6.98 -2.05
C VAL A 73 -20.00 7.93 -3.14
N GLY A 74 -19.28 7.41 -4.13
CA GLY A 74 -18.77 8.18 -5.26
C GLY A 74 -18.82 7.38 -6.55
N SER A 75 -18.88 8.09 -7.67
CA SER A 75 -18.71 7.52 -9.01
C SER A 75 -17.85 8.48 -9.80
N TYR A 76 -16.85 7.93 -10.48
CA TYR A 76 -15.89 8.72 -11.25
C TYR A 76 -15.72 8.08 -12.61
N SER A 77 -15.72 8.91 -13.65
CA SER A 77 -15.43 8.51 -15.02
C SER A 77 -13.98 8.87 -15.35
N PRO A 78 -13.00 8.01 -15.04
CA PRO A 78 -11.59 8.31 -15.25
C PRO A 78 -11.26 8.36 -16.75
N THR A 79 -10.68 9.47 -17.18
CA THR A 79 -10.08 9.61 -18.52
C THR A 79 -8.64 9.08 -18.60
N GLY A 80 -8.09 8.63 -17.47
CA GLY A 80 -6.74 8.11 -17.34
C GLY A 80 -6.46 7.62 -15.93
N ALA A 81 -5.22 7.18 -15.69
CA ALA A 81 -4.81 6.65 -14.41
C ALA A 81 -4.86 7.70 -13.27
N PHE A 82 -5.14 7.26 -12.05
CA PHE A 82 -5.42 8.12 -10.91
C PHE A 82 -4.92 7.52 -9.59
N LYS A 83 -4.93 8.34 -8.53
CA LYS A 83 -4.61 7.95 -7.15
C LYS A 83 -5.74 8.31 -6.22
N PHE A 84 -5.82 7.63 -5.08
CA PHE A 84 -6.73 7.98 -4.00
C PHE A 84 -6.02 8.72 -2.88
N GLY A 85 -6.76 9.65 -2.26
CA GLY A 85 -6.40 10.27 -1.00
C GLY A 85 -7.58 10.26 -0.03
N LEU A 86 -7.31 10.07 1.25
CA LEU A 86 -8.27 10.29 2.34
C LEU A 86 -7.98 11.65 2.98
N TRP A 87 -9.01 12.45 3.23
CA TRP A 87 -8.86 13.70 3.98
C TRP A 87 -8.82 13.43 5.47
N THR A 88 -7.70 13.78 6.13
CA THR A 88 -7.51 13.57 7.57
C THR A 88 -6.86 14.81 8.19
N GLY A 89 -7.49 15.40 9.21
CA GLY A 89 -6.85 16.42 10.04
C GLY A 89 -6.30 17.65 9.30
N GLY A 90 -6.80 17.96 8.10
CA GLY A 90 -6.32 19.08 7.28
C GLY A 90 -5.33 18.70 6.16
N ALA A 91 -5.07 17.41 5.94
CA ALA A 91 -4.19 16.94 4.89
C ALA A 91 -4.76 15.71 4.17
N TRP A 92 -4.34 15.48 2.92
CA TRP A 92 -4.64 14.26 2.19
C TRP A 92 -3.57 13.20 2.47
N VAL A 93 -4.01 11.99 2.81
CA VAL A 93 -3.12 10.84 3.01
C VAL A 93 -3.38 9.78 1.96
N SER A 94 -2.32 9.13 1.50
CA SER A 94 -2.43 8.04 0.54
C SER A 94 -2.98 6.77 1.18
N GLU A 95 -3.41 5.85 0.33
CA GLU A 95 -3.70 4.48 0.71
C GLU A 95 -2.49 3.81 1.38
N ASP A 96 -2.75 3.02 2.42
CA ASP A 96 -1.75 2.27 3.19
C ASP A 96 -1.66 0.80 2.74
N ALA A 97 -2.81 0.19 2.43
CA ALA A 97 -2.88 -1.16 1.87
C ALA A 97 -4.16 -1.42 1.07
N ASN A 98 -4.11 -2.40 0.18
CA ASN A 98 -5.23 -2.91 -0.61
C ASN A 98 -5.36 -4.43 -0.50
N TYR A 99 -6.57 -4.90 -0.76
CA TYR A 99 -6.90 -6.30 -0.95
C TYR A 99 -7.78 -6.46 -2.18
N GLY A 100 -7.32 -7.25 -3.16
CA GLY A 100 -8.08 -7.56 -4.36
C GLY A 100 -9.10 -8.66 -4.12
N PHE A 101 -10.33 -8.43 -4.58
CA PHE A 101 -11.34 -9.48 -4.75
C PHE A 101 -11.34 -9.98 -6.20
N SER A 102 -12.36 -10.76 -6.58
CA SER A 102 -12.59 -11.11 -7.99
C SER A 102 -13.17 -9.94 -8.78
N GLY A 103 -12.83 -9.85 -10.07
CA GLY A 103 -13.52 -8.94 -11.01
C GLY A 103 -13.29 -7.46 -10.74
N ASN A 104 -12.01 -7.04 -10.71
CA ASN A 104 -11.60 -5.63 -10.63
C ASN A 104 -12.24 -4.85 -9.48
N THR A 105 -12.42 -5.54 -8.35
CA THR A 105 -12.95 -4.97 -7.13
C THR A 105 -11.88 -5.06 -6.06
N TYR A 106 -11.64 -3.96 -5.36
CA TYR A 106 -10.61 -3.86 -4.34
C TYR A 106 -11.16 -3.23 -3.06
N LEU A 107 -10.70 -3.73 -1.93
CA LEU A 107 -10.81 -3.03 -0.65
C LEU A 107 -9.52 -2.27 -0.40
N LEU A 108 -9.62 -0.97 -0.23
CA LEU A 108 -8.51 -0.07 0.03
C LEU A 108 -8.60 0.38 1.50
N SER A 109 -7.46 0.52 2.15
CA SER A 109 -7.36 0.92 3.55
C SER A 109 -6.44 2.13 3.71
N PHE A 110 -6.84 3.03 4.60
CA PHE A 110 -6.18 4.30 4.84
C PHE A 110 -6.03 4.51 6.33
N THR A 111 -4.87 5.03 6.73
CA THR A 111 -4.59 5.33 8.13
C THR A 111 -4.89 6.79 8.44
N LYS A 112 -5.81 7.01 9.37
CA LYS A 112 -6.12 8.32 9.95
C LYS A 112 -5.09 8.67 11.02
N ALA A 113 -4.07 9.44 10.63
CA ALA A 113 -3.08 9.94 11.58
C ALA A 113 -3.75 10.83 12.64
N GLY A 114 -3.48 10.57 13.92
CA GLY A 114 -3.91 11.42 15.03
C GLY A 114 -5.35 11.26 15.51
N LEU A 115 -6.08 10.21 15.09
CA LEU A 115 -7.46 9.91 15.53
C LEU A 115 -7.56 8.55 16.26
N THR A 116 -8.58 8.37 17.10
CA THR A 116 -8.81 7.15 17.88
C THR A 116 -9.35 5.97 17.07
N ASN A 117 -10.06 6.24 15.96
CA ASN A 117 -10.38 5.25 14.94
C ASN A 117 -9.44 5.47 13.76
N THR A 118 -8.34 4.71 13.77
CA THR A 118 -7.20 4.95 12.89
C THR A 118 -7.39 4.42 11.48
N LEU A 119 -8.46 3.70 11.15
CA LEU A 119 -8.58 3.04 9.84
C LEU A 119 -9.88 3.36 9.12
N SER A 120 -9.74 3.76 7.86
CA SER A 120 -10.83 3.99 6.92
C SER A 120 -10.75 3.01 5.78
N LEU A 121 -11.91 2.50 5.36
CA LEU A 121 -12.01 1.56 4.26
C LEU A 121 -12.74 2.18 3.08
N LEU A 122 -12.28 1.84 1.88
CA LEU A 122 -12.91 2.20 0.63
C LEU A 122 -13.04 0.96 -0.25
N TYR A 123 -14.26 0.56 -0.57
CA TYR A 123 -14.50 -0.40 -1.63
C TYR A 123 -14.47 0.33 -2.97
N GLY A 124 -13.61 -0.13 -3.88
CA GLY A 124 -13.57 0.30 -5.27
C GLY A 124 -14.03 -0.82 -6.19
N PHE A 125 -14.93 -0.47 -7.10
CA PHE A 125 -15.49 -1.33 -8.13
C PHE A 125 -15.07 -0.80 -9.49
N ASP A 126 -14.78 -1.72 -10.41
CA ASP A 126 -14.18 -1.42 -11.71
C ASP A 126 -12.88 -0.60 -11.59
N ILE A 127 -11.94 -1.13 -10.79
CA ILE A 127 -10.59 -0.60 -10.69
C ILE A 127 -9.56 -1.74 -10.76
N LYS A 128 -8.42 -1.44 -11.37
CA LYS A 128 -7.24 -2.30 -11.37
C LYS A 128 -5.97 -1.48 -11.17
N PRO A 129 -4.88 -2.09 -10.66
CA PRO A 129 -3.59 -1.44 -10.68
C PRO A 129 -3.20 -1.10 -12.12
N ALA A 130 -2.81 0.15 -12.35
CA ALA A 130 -2.35 0.59 -13.66
C ALA A 130 -1.10 -0.17 -14.10
N ALA A 131 -0.95 -0.40 -15.40
CA ALA A 131 0.24 -1.04 -15.96
C ALA A 131 1.52 -0.26 -15.63
N ASP A 132 1.41 1.06 -15.55
CA ASP A 132 2.49 1.95 -15.15
C ASP A 132 2.31 2.45 -13.71
N GLN A 133 3.24 2.06 -12.83
CA GLN A 133 3.31 2.50 -11.44
C GLN A 133 4.38 3.59 -11.20
N SER A 134 5.04 4.07 -12.26
CA SER A 134 6.18 4.99 -12.17
C SER A 134 5.82 6.42 -11.77
N GLY A 135 4.53 6.77 -11.71
CA GLY A 135 4.05 8.09 -11.25
C GLY A 135 3.94 8.26 -9.73
N GLY A 136 4.30 7.25 -8.93
CA GLY A 136 4.35 7.32 -7.46
C GLY A 136 5.48 8.21 -6.95
N SER A 137 5.23 9.00 -5.89
CA SER A 137 6.32 9.39 -4.99
C SER A 137 7.07 8.11 -4.63
N VAL A 138 8.39 8.09 -4.78
CA VAL A 138 9.24 6.95 -4.41
C VAL A 138 9.06 6.73 -2.91
N VAL A 139 8.07 5.92 -2.53
CA VAL A 139 7.94 5.45 -1.16
C VAL A 139 9.21 4.66 -0.91
N PRO A 140 10.00 4.99 0.13
CA PRO A 140 11.17 4.20 0.47
C PRO A 140 10.74 2.74 0.49
N LEU A 141 11.42 1.92 -0.32
CA LEU A 141 11.13 0.49 -0.40
C LEU A 141 10.89 -0.02 1.02
N PRO A 142 9.84 -0.82 1.24
CA PRO A 142 9.39 -1.20 2.57
C PRO A 142 10.58 -1.67 3.39
N ALA A 143 10.54 -1.38 4.70
CA ALA A 143 11.66 -1.66 5.59
C ALA A 143 12.18 -3.12 5.45
N SER A 144 11.31 -4.07 5.07
CA SER A 144 11.67 -5.45 4.71
C SER A 144 12.74 -5.58 3.62
N ILE A 145 12.74 -4.75 2.57
CA ILE A 145 13.75 -4.79 1.51
C ILE A 145 15.10 -4.28 2.04
N TRP A 146 15.10 -3.23 2.86
CA TRP A 146 16.30 -2.73 3.53
C TRP A 146 16.86 -3.72 4.56
N PHE A 147 16.00 -4.35 5.33
CA PHE A 147 16.39 -5.41 6.27
C PHE A 147 16.87 -6.66 5.53
N MET A 148 16.26 -7.03 4.41
CA MET A 148 16.66 -8.18 3.59
C MET A 148 18.04 -7.94 2.93
N THR A 149 18.27 -6.78 2.34
CA THR A 149 19.58 -6.43 1.76
C THR A 149 20.66 -6.38 2.85
N SER A 150 20.38 -5.77 3.99
CA SER A 150 21.32 -5.71 5.12
C SER A 150 21.61 -7.10 5.69
N ALA A 151 20.59 -7.95 5.85
CA ALA A 151 20.73 -9.32 6.32
C ALA A 151 21.52 -10.18 5.32
N LEU A 152 21.24 -10.08 4.01
CA LEU A 152 21.97 -10.79 2.96
C LEU A 152 23.46 -10.41 2.97
N LEU A 153 23.77 -9.11 3.03
CA LEU A 153 25.14 -8.62 3.14
C LEU A 153 25.81 -9.11 4.42
N GLY A 154 25.11 -9.12 5.55
CA GLY A 154 25.58 -9.69 6.82
C GLY A 154 25.86 -11.20 6.74
N PHE A 155 25.02 -11.97 6.05
CA PHE A 155 25.24 -13.41 5.83
C PHE A 155 26.44 -13.68 4.92
N LEU A 156 26.61 -12.90 3.84
CA LEU A 156 27.76 -13.01 2.95
C LEU A 156 29.07 -12.61 3.64
N TYR A 157 29.03 -11.59 4.51
CA TYR A 157 30.18 -11.15 5.29
C TYR A 157 30.61 -12.17 6.36
N THR A 158 29.66 -12.73 7.10
CA THR A 158 29.93 -13.72 8.15
C THR A 158 30.32 -15.10 7.60
N GLY A 159 29.92 -15.44 6.38
CA GLY A 159 30.30 -16.69 5.71
C GLY A 159 31.76 -16.79 5.25
N ARG A 160 32.55 -15.71 5.27
CA ARG A 160 33.94 -15.67 4.77
C ARG A 160 35.02 -16.17 5.74
N ARG A 161 34.69 -16.60 6.97
CA ARG A 161 35.64 -17.25 7.89
C ARG A 161 34.99 -18.53 8.43
N LYS A 162 35.53 -19.75 8.29
CA LYS A 162 36.93 -20.19 8.38
C LYS A 162 37.15 -21.48 7.57
N THR A 163 38.17 -21.51 6.72
CA THR A 163 38.93 -22.74 6.46
C THR A 163 40.21 -22.59 7.26
N LEU A 164 40.25 -23.16 8.47
CA LEU A 164 41.53 -23.38 9.14
C LEU A 164 42.18 -24.56 8.41
N VAL A 165 43.16 -24.27 7.55
CA VAL A 165 44.07 -25.29 7.04
C VAL A 165 44.93 -25.70 8.23
N GLN A 166 44.70 -26.88 8.78
CA GLN A 166 45.68 -27.53 9.64
C GLN A 166 46.82 -28.03 8.74
N ALA A 167 48.03 -27.52 8.99
CA ALA A 167 49.30 -28.15 8.66
C ALA A 167 50.25 -27.90 9.83
#